data_AF-A0A1C5PUL8-F1
#
_entry.id   AF-A0A1C5PUL8-F1
#
_cell.length_a   1.000
_cell.length_b   1.000
_cell.length_c   1.000
_cell.angle_alpha   90.00
_cell.angle_beta   90.00
_cell.angle_gamma   90.00
#
_symmetry.space_group_name_H-M   'P 1'
#
loop_
_entity.id
_entity.type
_entity.pdbx_description
1 polymer ?
#
loop_
_entity_poly.entity_id
_entity_poly.type
_entity_poly.pdbx_seq_one_letter_code
_entity_poly.pdbx_strand_id
1 'polypeptide(L)'
;MPIIAVVDPEMMSSMPKGLTASTGMDALTHAIEGYTTKAAWEMTDMFHLKAIELISKSLRGAVENTKEGREGMALGQYIAGMGFSNVGLGIAHSMAHTLGAVYDTPHGVACAPGNPKDASVEDLTALFRKIM
;
A
#
# COMPACT_ATOMS: atom_id res chain seq x y z
N MET A 1 0.22 17.76 -6.42
CA MET A 1 -1.00 17.58 -5.60
C MET A 1 -2.21 17.91 -6.48
N PRO A 2 -3.24 17.05 -6.56
CA PRO A 2 -4.48 17.41 -7.25
C PRO A 2 -5.20 18.56 -6.52
N ILE A 3 -5.92 19.41 -7.27
CA ILE A 3 -6.72 20.51 -6.68
C ILE A 3 -7.95 19.95 -5.94
N ILE A 4 -8.54 18.88 -6.48
CA ILE A 4 -9.69 18.18 -5.92
C ILE A 4 -9.40 16.68 -5.97
N ALA A 5 -9.67 15.96 -4.89
CA ALA A 5 -9.69 14.51 -4.84
C ALA A 5 -11.11 14.04 -4.51
N VAL A 6 -11.67 13.15 -5.33
CA VAL A 6 -12.97 12.50 -5.08
C VAL A 6 -12.70 11.04 -4.78
N VAL A 7 -13.05 10.62 -3.57
CA VAL A 7 -12.82 9.25 -3.08
C VAL A 7 -14.18 8.59 -2.94
N ASP A 8 -14.68 8.04 -4.04
CA ASP A 8 -15.98 7.36 -4.12
C ASP A 8 -15.79 5.83 -4.00
N PRO A 9 -16.27 5.19 -2.92
CA PRO A 9 -16.19 3.74 -2.74
C PRO A 9 -16.90 2.93 -3.85
N GLU A 10 -17.95 3.48 -4.48
CA GLU A 10 -18.68 2.76 -5.54
C GLU A 10 -17.80 2.54 -6.77
N MET A 11 -16.91 3.48 -7.08
CA MET A 11 -15.93 3.36 -8.16
C MET A 11 -14.91 2.22 -7.92
N MET A 12 -14.82 1.70 -6.70
CA MET A 12 -13.91 0.60 -6.32
C MET A 12 -14.64 -0.76 -6.27
N SER A 13 -15.98 -0.78 -6.35
CA SER A 13 -16.80 -1.98 -6.13
C SER A 13 -16.61 -3.08 -7.19
N SER A 14 -16.15 -2.71 -8.39
CA SER A 14 -15.89 -3.63 -9.51
C SER A 14 -14.48 -4.24 -9.48
N MET A 15 -13.63 -3.86 -8.54
CA MET A 15 -12.27 -4.40 -8.44
C MET A 15 -12.31 -5.91 -8.13
N PRO A 16 -11.58 -6.74 -8.90
CA PRO A 16 -11.41 -8.15 -8.58
C PRO A 16 -10.86 -8.35 -7.15
N LYS A 17 -11.15 -9.50 -6.53
CA LYS A 17 -10.69 -9.82 -5.17
C LYS A 17 -9.17 -9.70 -5.01
N GLY A 18 -8.41 -10.25 -5.97
CA GLY A 18 -6.96 -10.21 -5.95
C GLY A 18 -6.40 -8.78 -6.04
N LEU A 19 -6.98 -7.94 -6.90
CA LEU A 19 -6.59 -6.53 -7.01
C LEU A 19 -6.92 -5.78 -5.72
N THR A 20 -8.10 -6.01 -5.15
CA THR A 20 -8.53 -5.40 -3.88
C THR A 20 -7.60 -5.75 -2.72
N ALA A 21 -7.21 -7.02 -2.61
CA ALA A 21 -6.26 -7.45 -1.60
C ALA A 21 -4.88 -6.78 -1.81
N SER A 22 -4.39 -6.78 -3.05
CA SER A 22 -3.09 -6.20 -3.40
C SER A 22 -3.02 -4.70 -3.09
N THR A 23 -3.95 -3.90 -3.61
CA THR A 23 -3.96 -2.44 -3.38
C THR A 23 -4.29 -2.09 -1.93
N GLY A 24 -5.05 -2.93 -1.23
CA GLY A 24 -5.30 -2.73 0.20
C GLY A 24 -4.08 -3.00 1.07
N MET A 25 -3.26 -4.00 0.71
CA MET A 25 -1.96 -4.22 1.36
C MET A 25 -0.97 -3.10 1.05
N ASP A 26 -0.97 -2.56 -0.16
CA ASP A 26 -0.19 -1.38 -0.53
C ASP A 26 -0.52 -0.18 0.38
N ALA A 27 -1.82 0.13 0.54
CA ALA A 27 -2.29 1.18 1.44
C ALA A 27 -1.87 0.94 2.91
N LEU A 28 -1.84 -0.32 3.37
CA LEU A 28 -1.35 -0.65 4.70
C LEU A 28 0.16 -0.42 4.82
N THR A 29 0.94 -0.84 3.82
CA THR A 29 2.39 -0.62 3.78
C THR A 29 2.71 0.88 3.74
N HIS A 30 1.97 1.68 2.96
CA HIS A 30 2.07 3.14 2.98
C HIS A 30 1.94 3.71 4.39
N ALA A 31 0.95 3.25 5.15
CA ALA A 31 0.71 3.76 6.50
C ALA A 31 1.81 3.31 7.49
N ILE A 32 2.27 2.07 7.40
CA ILE A 32 3.33 1.54 8.27
C ILE A 32 4.67 2.23 7.99
N GLU A 33 5.05 2.37 6.72
CA GLU A 33 6.30 3.04 6.36
C GLU A 33 6.26 4.53 6.65
N GLY A 34 5.12 5.19 6.40
CA GLY A 34 4.94 6.60 6.76
C GLY A 34 4.97 6.85 8.27
N TYR A 35 4.51 5.92 9.10
CA TYR A 35 4.64 6.01 10.57
C TYR A 35 6.06 5.75 11.08
N THR A 36 6.85 4.97 10.35
CA THR A 36 8.19 4.55 10.80
C THR A 36 9.34 5.24 10.06
N THR A 37 9.02 6.14 9.12
CA THR A 37 10.00 6.93 8.36
C THR A 37 10.74 7.91 9.26
N LYS A 38 11.95 8.30 8.84
CA LYS A 38 12.80 9.25 9.56
C LYS A 38 12.22 10.68 9.61
N ALA A 39 11.29 11.00 8.71
CA ALA A 39 10.64 12.30 8.64
C ALA A 39 9.29 12.35 9.38
N ALA A 40 8.88 11.25 10.03
CA ALA A 40 7.64 11.18 10.78
C ALA A 40 7.58 12.24 11.89
N TRP A 41 6.38 12.76 12.12
CA TRP A 41 6.08 13.70 13.19
C TRP A 41 4.61 13.58 13.62
N GLU A 42 4.25 14.20 14.73
CA GLU A 42 2.97 14.02 15.43
C GLU A 42 1.73 14.02 14.51
N MET A 43 1.65 14.95 13.55
CA MET A 43 0.48 15.04 12.67
C MET A 43 0.38 13.87 11.70
N THR A 44 1.49 13.47 11.08
CA THR A 44 1.48 12.32 10.15
C THR A 44 1.25 11.02 10.91
N ASP A 45 1.73 10.92 12.15
CA ASP A 45 1.51 9.76 13.00
C ASP A 45 0.02 9.55 13.30
N MET A 46 -0.72 10.62 13.59
CA MET A 46 -2.18 10.55 13.74
C MET A 46 -2.87 10.01 12.47
N PHE A 47 -2.46 10.45 11.28
CA PHE A 47 -2.99 9.93 10.03
C PHE A 47 -2.67 8.44 9.87
N HIS A 48 -1.41 8.06 10.05
CA HIS A 48 -0.95 6.71 9.81
C HIS A 48 -1.55 5.70 10.80
N LEU A 49 -1.61 6.02 12.09
CA LEU A 49 -2.27 5.18 13.09
C LEU A 49 -3.76 5.01 12.76
N LYS A 50 -4.45 6.08 12.32
CA LYS A 50 -5.85 5.98 11.92
C LYS A 50 -6.04 5.14 10.66
N ALA A 51 -5.15 5.29 9.67
CA ALA A 51 -5.18 4.50 8.45
C ALA A 51 -4.97 3.01 8.74
N ILE A 52 -3.97 2.66 9.58
CA ILE A 52 -3.70 1.27 10.00
C ILE A 52 -4.95 0.67 10.66
N GLU A 53 -5.59 1.39 11.58
CA GLU A 53 -6.81 0.95 12.27
C GLU A 53 -7.93 0.65 11.27
N LEU A 54 -8.23 1.58 10.37
CA LEU A 54 -9.32 1.45 9.39
C LEU A 54 -9.05 0.34 8.38
N ILE A 55 -7.86 0.33 7.78
CA ILE A 55 -7.48 -0.66 6.76
C ILE A 55 -7.51 -2.06 7.36
N SER A 56 -6.96 -2.25 8.57
CA SER A 56 -6.94 -3.57 9.23
C SER A 56 -8.35 -4.10 9.53
N LYS A 57 -9.30 -3.21 9.86
CA LYS A 57 -10.71 -3.58 10.09
C LYS A 57 -11.47 -3.83 8.78
N SER A 58 -11.17 -3.10 7.73
CA SER A 58 -12.00 -3.06 6.50
C SER A 58 -11.50 -3.94 5.37
N LEU A 59 -10.20 -4.26 5.29
CA LEU A 59 -9.61 -4.93 4.12
C LEU A 59 -10.29 -6.26 3.79
N ARG A 60 -10.55 -7.11 4.80
CA ARG A 60 -11.22 -8.40 4.58
C ARG A 60 -12.64 -8.23 4.03
N GLY A 61 -13.38 -7.27 4.57
CA GLY A 61 -14.72 -6.92 4.08
C GLY A 61 -14.68 -6.38 2.65
N ALA A 62 -13.70 -5.53 2.33
CA ALA A 62 -13.52 -5.00 0.98
C ALA A 62 -13.22 -6.10 -0.05
N VAL A 63 -12.38 -7.09 0.31
CA VAL A 63 -12.10 -8.26 -0.54
C VAL A 63 -13.36 -9.10 -0.76
N GLU A 64 -14.22 -9.22 0.24
CA GLU A 64 -15.55 -9.83 0.11
C GLU A 64 -16.62 -8.89 -0.48
N ASN A 65 -16.20 -7.69 -0.91
CA ASN A 65 -17.03 -6.66 -1.53
C ASN A 65 -18.21 -6.19 -0.67
N THR A 66 -18.07 -6.18 0.66
CA THR A 66 -19.07 -5.57 1.55
C THR A 66 -19.02 -4.05 1.44
N LYS A 67 -20.18 -3.39 1.58
CA LYS A 67 -20.28 -1.93 1.49
C LYS A 67 -19.38 -1.25 2.52
N GLU A 68 -19.45 -1.68 3.77
CA GLU A 68 -18.68 -1.12 4.89
C GLU A 68 -17.17 -1.36 4.71
N GLY A 69 -16.82 -2.49 4.11
CA GLY A 69 -15.44 -2.82 3.76
C GLY A 69 -14.88 -1.87 2.71
N ARG A 70 -15.63 -1.62 1.63
CA ARG A 70 -15.25 -0.69 0.56
C ARG A 70 -15.16 0.75 1.06
N GLU A 71 -16.15 1.21 1.82
CA GLU A 71 -16.15 2.55 2.42
C GLU A 71 -14.96 2.75 3.36
N GLY A 72 -14.71 1.80 4.26
CA GLY A 72 -13.60 1.89 5.20
C GLY A 72 -12.23 1.80 4.53
N MET A 73 -12.08 0.98 3.47
CA MET A 73 -10.85 0.93 2.68
C MET A 73 -10.63 2.23 1.89
N ALA A 74 -11.68 2.78 1.28
CA ALA A 74 -11.59 4.02 0.51
C ALA A 74 -11.13 5.19 1.39
N LEU A 75 -11.66 5.31 2.61
CA LEU A 75 -11.22 6.30 3.59
C LEU A 75 -9.80 5.99 4.10
N GLY A 76 -9.54 4.74 4.48
CA GLY A 76 -8.26 4.33 5.07
C GLY A 76 -7.07 4.58 4.13
N GLN A 77 -7.18 4.20 2.86
CA GLN A 77 -6.11 4.43 1.88
C GLN A 77 -5.85 5.93 1.64
N TYR A 78 -6.91 6.75 1.66
CA TYR A 78 -6.75 8.19 1.44
C TYR A 78 -6.04 8.84 2.63
N ILE A 79 -6.40 8.45 3.85
CA ILE A 79 -5.73 8.91 5.07
C ILE A 79 -4.26 8.50 5.07
N ALA A 80 -3.92 7.27 4.65
CA ALA A 80 -2.52 6.86 4.48
C ALA A 80 -1.78 7.82 3.53
N GLY A 81 -2.41 8.15 2.39
CA GLY A 81 -1.93 9.13 1.41
C GLY A 81 -1.64 10.51 1.97
N MET A 82 -2.54 11.03 2.82
CA MET A 82 -2.33 12.32 3.49
C MET A 82 -1.09 12.31 4.38
N GLY A 83 -0.77 11.19 5.02
CA GLY A 83 0.45 11.05 5.81
C GLY A 83 1.70 10.94 4.92
N PHE A 84 1.81 9.88 4.12
CA PHE A 84 3.10 9.52 3.49
C PHE A 84 3.53 10.54 2.43
N SER A 85 2.59 11.26 1.83
CA SER A 85 2.91 12.34 0.87
C SER A 85 3.75 13.46 1.50
N ASN A 86 3.74 13.59 2.83
CA ASN A 86 4.49 14.62 3.57
C ASN A 86 5.79 14.10 4.19
N VAL A 87 5.91 12.80 4.42
CA VAL A 87 7.04 12.20 5.18
C VAL A 87 7.79 11.10 4.44
N GLY A 88 7.36 10.81 3.21
CA GLY A 88 7.92 9.76 2.39
C GLY A 88 7.56 8.36 2.86
N LEU A 89 8.29 7.39 2.33
CA LEU A 89 8.11 5.95 2.54
C LEU A 89 9.48 5.31 2.87
N GLY A 90 9.53 3.98 2.92
CA GLY A 90 10.71 3.24 3.33
C GLY A 90 11.28 2.32 2.26
N ILE A 91 12.02 1.31 2.73
CA ILE A 91 12.74 0.36 1.88
C ILE A 91 11.80 -0.63 1.19
N ALA A 92 10.62 -0.91 1.75
CA ALA A 92 9.67 -1.84 1.13
C ALA A 92 9.20 -1.29 -0.22
N HIS A 93 8.79 -0.02 -0.29
CA HIS A 93 8.45 0.62 -1.56
C HIS A 93 9.63 0.72 -2.53
N SER A 94 10.85 0.98 -2.02
CA SER A 94 12.06 1.04 -2.85
C SER A 94 12.34 -0.30 -3.55
N MET A 95 12.21 -1.40 -2.81
CA MET A 95 12.35 -2.75 -3.37
C MET A 95 11.18 -3.09 -4.31
N ALA A 96 9.96 -2.69 -3.96
CA ALA A 96 8.76 -2.94 -4.77
C ALA A 96 8.83 -2.26 -6.14
N HIS A 97 9.33 -1.02 -6.23
CA HIS A 97 9.58 -0.35 -7.51
C HIS A 97 10.53 -1.16 -8.40
N THR A 98 11.57 -1.71 -7.80
CA THR A 98 12.59 -2.48 -8.53
C THR A 98 12.00 -3.80 -9.03
N LEU A 99 11.22 -4.50 -8.20
CA LEU A 99 10.50 -5.71 -8.60
C LEU A 99 9.50 -5.43 -9.72
N GLY A 100 8.74 -4.33 -9.64
CA GLY A 100 7.84 -3.89 -10.70
C GLY A 100 8.58 -3.60 -12.01
N ALA A 101 9.74 -2.94 -11.96
CA ALA A 101 10.51 -2.59 -13.14
C ALA A 101 11.14 -3.81 -13.85
N VAL A 102 11.55 -4.84 -13.10
CA VAL A 102 12.26 -6.00 -13.66
C VAL A 102 11.32 -7.13 -14.05
N TYR A 103 10.23 -7.32 -13.29
CA TYR A 103 9.36 -8.49 -13.40
C TYR A 103 7.91 -8.16 -13.73
N ASP A 104 7.56 -6.88 -13.91
CA ASP A 104 6.18 -6.41 -14.10
C ASP A 104 5.23 -6.85 -12.95
N THR A 105 5.80 -7.01 -11.75
CA THR A 105 5.05 -7.43 -10.57
C THR A 105 4.08 -6.32 -10.13
N PRO A 106 2.79 -6.62 -9.92
CA PRO A 106 1.84 -5.64 -9.40
C PRO A 106 2.31 -5.02 -8.08
N HIS A 107 2.27 -3.68 -7.99
CA HIS A 107 2.94 -2.94 -6.91
C HIS A 107 2.55 -3.41 -5.50
N GLY A 108 1.26 -3.51 -5.21
CA GLY A 108 0.79 -3.96 -3.89
C GLY A 108 1.13 -5.42 -3.55
N VAL A 109 1.41 -6.25 -4.57
CA VAL A 109 1.97 -7.60 -4.35
C VAL A 109 3.42 -7.50 -3.91
N ALA A 110 4.20 -6.64 -4.56
CA ALA A 110 5.60 -6.42 -4.23
C ALA A 110 5.82 -5.69 -2.88
N CYS A 111 4.88 -4.83 -2.47
CA CYS A 111 4.89 -4.14 -1.17
C CYS A 111 4.43 -5.02 0.00
N ALA A 112 3.81 -6.18 -0.25
CA ALA A 112 3.28 -7.04 0.80
C ALA A 112 4.39 -7.88 1.48
N PRO A 113 4.48 -7.91 2.83
CA PRO A 113 5.46 -8.74 3.52
C PRO A 113 5.30 -10.23 3.18
N GLY A 114 6.39 -10.88 2.76
CA GLY A 114 6.45 -12.34 2.60
C GLY A 114 5.88 -12.90 1.29
N ASN A 115 5.69 -12.08 0.25
CA ASN A 115 5.20 -12.61 -1.04
C ASN A 115 5.94 -12.06 -2.27
N PRO A 116 7.16 -12.53 -2.54
CA PRO A 116 7.43 -12.95 -3.90
C PRO A 116 6.91 -14.39 -4.01
N LYS A 117 5.74 -14.60 -4.62
CA LYS A 117 5.34 -15.97 -4.98
C LYS A 117 6.36 -16.62 -5.92
N ASP A 118 7.19 -15.80 -6.58
CA ASP A 118 8.05 -16.22 -7.68
C ASP A 118 9.50 -15.67 -7.65
N ALA A 119 9.88 -14.84 -6.68
CA ALA A 119 11.26 -14.33 -6.59
C ALA A 119 12.05 -15.14 -5.56
N SER A 120 12.99 -15.94 -6.05
CA SER A 120 13.89 -16.69 -5.21
C SER A 120 15.00 -15.79 -4.63
N VAL A 121 15.80 -16.35 -3.70
CA VAL A 121 17.00 -15.65 -3.20
C VAL A 121 17.96 -15.36 -4.36
N GLU A 122 18.00 -16.23 -5.38
CA GLU A 122 18.77 -16.02 -6.60
C GLU A 122 18.23 -14.85 -7.44
N ASP A 123 16.92 -14.65 -7.53
CA ASP A 123 16.32 -13.48 -8.21
C ASP A 123 16.68 -12.17 -7.52
N LEU A 124 16.59 -12.15 -6.19
CA LEU A 124 17.03 -11.00 -5.39
C LEU A 124 18.54 -10.75 -5.54
N THR A 125 19.34 -11.81 -5.58
CA THR A 125 20.80 -11.71 -5.80
C THR A 125 21.13 -11.21 -7.21
N ALA A 126 20.41 -11.67 -8.23
CA ALA A 126 20.55 -11.23 -9.62
C ALA A 126 20.14 -9.77 -9.80
N LEU A 127 19.09 -9.33 -9.08
CA LEU A 127 18.65 -7.95 -9.01
C LEU A 127 19.74 -7.04 -8.40
N PHE A 128 20.29 -7.44 -7.24
CA PHE A 128 21.39 -6.71 -6.61
C PHE A 128 22.64 -6.62 -7.50
N ARG A 129 22.95 -7.67 -8.26
CA ARG A 129 24.07 -7.68 -9.23
C ARG A 129 23.82 -6.84 -10.48
N LYS A 130 22.57 -6.51 -10.81
CA LYS A 130 22.22 -5.64 -11.95
C LYS A 130 22.21 -4.16 -11.59
N ILE A 131 22.05 -3.83 -10.31
CA ILE A 131 21.91 -2.46 -9.81
C ILE A 131 23.25 -1.89 -9.33
N MET A 132 24.20 -2.75 -8.95
CA MET A 132 25.61 -2.40 -8.72
C MET A 132 26.44 -2.63 -9.98
#